data_AF-A0A3S0A1V1-F1
#
_entry.id   AF-A0A3S0A1V1-F1
#
_cell.length_a   1.000
_cell.length_b   1.000
_cell.length_c   1.000
_cell.angle_alpha   90.00
_cell.angle_beta   90.00
_cell.angle_gamma   90.00
#
_symmetry.space_group_name_H-M   'P 1'
#
loop_
_entity.id
_entity.type
_entity.pdbx_description
1 polymer ?
#
loop_
_entity_poly.entity_id
_entity_poly.type
_entity_poly.pdbx_seq_one_letter_code
_entity_poly.pdbx_strand_id
1 'polypeptide(L)'
;MTKRILLIACSIAVVLVLGFQLKDKLRQPAEETFSSNEIRYGATGTDVNELQGRLKFIGFYGGSVDGDFGYKTLTAVKRFQGEFGMKVDGIVGSKTKLKLWEATKNWKPTGPNMGEAKSGSSGSPGSAGTGGGGAAASTANDKPANLTPSNNLGYSEQDINLMANAVHGEARGEPYIGQVAVAAVILNRVKSASFPNTISGVIFQPGAFTAVADGQIWLTPNESSKKAVKDALNGWDPTGGCIYYFNPATATSKWIWSRTQVKTIGKHIFCI
;
A
#
# COMPACT_ATOMS: atom_id res chain seq x y z
N MET A 1 -52.45 18.85 48.15
CA MET A 1 -52.20 18.61 46.70
C MET A 1 -50.72 18.55 46.34
N THR A 2 -49.84 19.32 46.99
CA THR A 2 -48.41 19.49 46.63
C THR A 2 -47.54 18.22 46.77
N LYS A 3 -47.70 17.41 47.83
CA LYS A 3 -46.87 16.19 48.03
C LYS A 3 -47.10 15.09 46.98
N ARG A 4 -48.34 14.93 46.48
CA ARG A 4 -48.68 13.94 45.44
C ARG A 4 -48.14 14.36 44.07
N ILE A 5 -48.20 15.66 43.75
CA ILE A 5 -47.62 16.22 42.52
C ILE A 5 -46.09 16.09 42.54
N LEU A 6 -45.45 16.34 43.69
CA LEU A 6 -44.01 16.18 43.86
C LEU A 6 -43.55 14.71 43.68
N LEU A 7 -44.30 13.75 44.22
CA LEU A 7 -44.00 12.33 44.04
C LEU A 7 -44.13 11.88 42.58
N ILE A 8 -45.17 12.33 41.87
CA ILE A 8 -45.35 12.02 40.45
C ILE A 8 -44.23 12.63 39.61
N ALA A 9 -43.85 13.89 39.87
CA ALA A 9 -42.75 14.55 39.17
C ALA A 9 -41.40 13.86 39.40
N CYS A 10 -41.08 13.47 40.64
CA CYS A 10 -39.87 12.70 40.94
C CYS A 10 -39.89 11.32 40.26
N SER A 11 -41.05 10.66 40.20
CA SER A 11 -41.19 9.35 39.54
C SER A 11 -40.91 9.45 38.04
N ILE A 12 -41.45 10.48 37.37
CA ILE A 12 -41.20 10.74 35.95
C ILE A 12 -39.74 11.10 35.71
N ALA A 13 -39.14 11.93 36.55
CA ALA A 13 -37.72 12.27 36.46
C ALA A 13 -36.83 11.03 36.61
N VAL A 14 -37.15 10.15 37.56
CA VAL A 14 -36.43 8.87 37.76
C VAL A 14 -36.61 7.94 36.57
N VAL A 15 -37.81 7.84 35.97
CA VAL A 15 -38.05 7.03 34.75
C VAL A 15 -37.33 7.62 33.54
N LEU A 16 -37.28 8.95 33.39
CA LEU A 16 -36.54 9.61 32.32
C LEU A 16 -35.03 9.45 32.48
N VAL A 17 -34.50 9.57 33.70
CA VAL A 17 -33.09 9.34 34.01
C VAL A 17 -32.74 7.87 33.82
N LEU A 18 -33.54 6.94 34.33
CA LEU A 18 -33.35 5.50 34.09
C LEU A 18 -33.45 5.17 32.60
N GLY A 19 -34.42 5.75 31.88
CA GLY A 19 -34.56 5.60 30.44
C GLY A 19 -33.38 6.15 29.65
N PHE A 20 -32.80 7.27 30.10
CA PHE A 20 -31.57 7.85 29.54
C PHE A 20 -30.36 6.94 29.80
N GLN A 21 -30.20 6.45 31.03
CA GLN A 21 -29.14 5.51 31.40
C GLN A 21 -29.28 4.15 30.70
N LEU A 22 -30.51 3.69 30.46
CA LEU A 22 -30.79 2.47 29.69
C LEU A 22 -30.49 2.69 28.20
N LYS A 23 -30.81 3.87 27.65
CA LYS A 23 -30.50 4.25 26.27
C LYS A 23 -29.00 4.31 26.01
N ASP A 24 -28.22 4.83 26.97
CA ASP A 24 -26.75 4.81 26.90
C ASP A 24 -26.17 3.40 27.06
N LYS A 25 -26.77 2.53 27.91
CA LYS A 25 -26.37 1.10 27.99
C LYS A 25 -26.75 0.25 26.78
N LEU A 26 -27.79 0.63 26.03
CA LEU A 26 -28.21 -0.03 24.78
C LEU A 26 -27.50 0.53 23.55
N ARG A 27 -26.78 1.65 23.69
CA ARG A 27 -25.91 2.19 22.66
C ARG A 27 -24.65 1.34 22.60
N GLN A 28 -24.67 0.28 21.80
CA GLN A 28 -23.46 -0.43 21.44
C GLN A 28 -22.44 0.61 20.93
N PRO A 29 -21.24 0.71 21.50
CA PRO A 29 -20.21 1.58 20.95
C PRO A 29 -20.02 1.18 19.49
N ALA A 30 -20.18 2.13 18.57
CA ALA A 30 -19.93 1.87 17.16
C ALA A 30 -18.45 1.50 17.03
N GLU A 31 -18.17 0.23 16.79
CA GLU A 31 -16.82 -0.25 16.54
C GLU A 31 -16.30 0.46 15.27
N GLU A 32 -15.19 1.20 15.40
CA GLU A 32 -14.63 1.93 14.27
C GLU A 32 -14.25 0.94 13.17
N THR A 33 -14.88 1.10 12.01
CA THR A 33 -14.74 0.14 10.91
C THR A 33 -13.40 0.23 10.19
N PHE A 34 -12.74 1.39 10.27
CA PHE A 34 -11.36 1.57 9.85
C PHE A 34 -10.57 2.08 11.04
N SER A 35 -9.32 1.65 11.20
CA SER A 35 -8.40 2.32 12.11
C SER A 35 -8.15 3.78 11.69
N SER A 36 -7.51 4.57 12.54
CA SER A 36 -7.10 5.94 12.20
C SER A 36 -5.96 6.01 11.17
N ASN A 37 -5.25 4.91 10.92
CA ASN A 37 -4.07 4.88 10.06
C ASN A 37 -4.41 5.04 8.59
N GLU A 38 -3.63 5.79 7.82
CA GLU A 38 -3.82 5.83 6.37
C GLU A 38 -3.51 4.49 5.72
N ILE A 39 -4.38 4.07 4.77
CA ILE A 39 -4.18 2.84 4.02
C ILE A 39 -3.64 3.20 2.64
N ARG A 40 -2.53 2.58 2.25
CA ARG A 40 -1.77 2.89 1.04
C ARG A 40 -1.40 1.59 0.33
N TYR A 41 -0.99 1.70 -0.93
CA TYR A 41 -0.44 0.57 -1.68
C TYR A 41 0.65 -0.15 -0.89
N GLY A 42 0.61 -1.48 -0.88
CA GLY A 42 1.49 -2.35 -0.09
C GLY A 42 1.05 -2.58 1.35
N ALA A 43 0.05 -1.84 1.86
CA ALA A 43 -0.54 -2.14 3.16
C ALA A 43 -1.21 -3.52 3.14
N THR A 44 -1.24 -4.18 4.29
CA THR A 44 -1.98 -5.44 4.48
C THR A 44 -2.84 -5.38 5.74
N GLY A 45 -3.77 -6.33 5.89
CA GLY A 45 -4.49 -6.57 7.14
C GLY A 45 -5.98 -6.18 7.11
N THR A 46 -6.55 -5.98 8.29
CA THR A 46 -8.00 -5.83 8.49
C THR A 46 -8.57 -4.59 7.79
N ASP A 47 -7.88 -3.46 7.88
CA ASP A 47 -8.25 -2.22 7.20
C ASP A 47 -8.29 -2.37 5.67
N VAL A 48 -7.41 -3.20 5.11
CA VAL A 48 -7.38 -3.46 3.67
C VAL A 48 -8.49 -4.43 3.26
N ASN A 49 -8.77 -5.45 4.07
CA ASN A 49 -9.93 -6.33 3.86
C ASN A 49 -11.22 -5.52 3.83
N GLU A 50 -11.39 -4.62 4.78
CA GLU A 50 -12.53 -3.70 4.86
C GLU A 50 -12.64 -2.83 3.61
N LEU A 51 -11.53 -2.19 3.21
CA LEU A 51 -11.43 -1.37 2.01
C LEU A 51 -11.85 -2.14 0.75
N GLN A 52 -11.26 -3.32 0.55
CA GLN A 52 -11.55 -4.19 -0.61
C GLN A 52 -13.00 -4.67 -0.61
N GLY A 53 -13.53 -5.08 0.54
CA GLY A 53 -14.91 -5.55 0.70
C GLY A 53 -15.92 -4.45 0.34
N ARG A 54 -15.72 -3.24 0.86
CA ARG A 54 -16.56 -2.09 0.53
C ARG A 54 -16.45 -1.70 -0.94
N LEU A 55 -15.23 -1.55 -1.47
CA LEU A 55 -15.04 -1.22 -2.89
C LEU A 55 -15.64 -2.29 -3.82
N LYS A 56 -15.62 -3.56 -3.42
CA LYS A 56 -16.26 -4.65 -4.18
C LYS A 56 -17.77 -4.55 -4.16
N PHE A 57 -18.36 -4.24 -3.01
CA PHE A 57 -19.80 -4.07 -2.85
C PHE A 57 -20.39 -2.97 -3.72
N ILE A 58 -19.66 -1.88 -3.93
CA ILE A 58 -20.06 -0.79 -4.84
C ILE A 58 -19.46 -0.92 -6.26
N GLY A 59 -18.90 -2.08 -6.62
CA GLY A 59 -18.50 -2.39 -7.99
C GLY A 59 -17.17 -1.78 -8.46
N PHE A 60 -16.40 -1.13 -7.59
CA PHE A 60 -15.09 -0.58 -7.92
C PHE A 60 -13.97 -1.62 -7.92
N TYR A 61 -14.13 -2.72 -7.18
CA TYR A 61 -13.11 -3.75 -7.01
C TYR A 61 -13.60 -5.14 -7.44
N GLY A 62 -12.99 -5.68 -8.49
CA GLY A 62 -13.29 -7.03 -9.01
C GLY A 62 -12.40 -8.15 -8.48
N GLY A 63 -11.44 -7.84 -7.60
CA GLY A 63 -10.49 -8.81 -7.05
C GLY A 63 -11.03 -9.62 -5.86
N SER A 64 -10.21 -10.53 -5.35
CA SER A 64 -10.47 -11.22 -4.08
C SER A 64 -10.27 -10.27 -2.90
N VAL A 65 -11.05 -10.44 -1.83
CA VAL A 65 -10.84 -9.72 -0.57
C VAL A 65 -9.83 -10.55 0.22
N ASP A 66 -8.55 -10.23 0.03
CA ASP A 66 -7.41 -10.96 0.56
C ASP A 66 -6.66 -10.17 1.65
N GLY A 67 -7.02 -8.91 1.85
CA GLY A 67 -6.36 -8.04 2.81
C GLY A 67 -5.06 -7.47 2.30
N ASP A 68 -4.74 -7.58 1.01
CA ASP A 68 -3.51 -7.07 0.42
C ASP A 68 -3.79 -5.88 -0.50
N PHE A 69 -3.20 -4.73 -0.20
CA PHE A 69 -3.38 -3.52 -1.00
C PHE A 69 -2.44 -3.57 -2.22
N GLY A 70 -2.79 -4.42 -3.17
CA GLY A 70 -2.14 -4.52 -4.47
C GLY A 70 -2.73 -3.58 -5.53
N TYR A 71 -2.33 -3.78 -6.79
CA TYR A 71 -2.70 -2.90 -7.90
C TYR A 71 -4.20 -2.84 -8.18
N LYS A 72 -4.90 -3.97 -8.05
CA LYS A 72 -6.35 -4.01 -8.23
C LYS A 72 -7.04 -3.12 -7.18
N THR A 73 -6.55 -3.14 -5.94
CA THR A 73 -7.01 -2.26 -4.87
C THR A 73 -6.67 -0.80 -5.18
N LEU A 74 -5.45 -0.49 -5.62
CA LEU A 74 -5.04 0.86 -6.01
C LEU A 74 -5.89 1.46 -7.13
N THR A 75 -6.15 0.67 -8.16
CA THR A 75 -6.98 1.06 -9.30
C THR A 75 -8.42 1.31 -8.85
N ALA A 76 -8.96 0.43 -8.01
CA ALA A 76 -10.29 0.60 -7.43
C ALA A 76 -10.38 1.88 -6.58
N VAL A 77 -9.37 2.15 -5.73
CA VAL A 77 -9.30 3.37 -4.93
C VAL A 77 -9.21 4.61 -5.81
N LYS A 78 -8.35 4.63 -6.82
CA LYS A 78 -8.22 5.79 -7.72
C LYS A 78 -9.50 6.04 -8.52
N ARG A 79 -10.15 4.99 -9.02
CA ARG A 79 -11.46 5.11 -9.69
C ARG A 79 -12.52 5.66 -8.73
N PHE A 80 -12.57 5.13 -7.51
CA PHE A 80 -13.48 5.62 -6.47
C PHE A 80 -13.22 7.10 -6.14
N GLN A 81 -11.96 7.49 -5.96
CA GLN A 81 -11.60 8.88 -5.73
C GLN A 81 -12.04 9.79 -6.90
N GLY A 82 -11.82 9.36 -8.14
CA GLY A 82 -12.25 10.10 -9.33
C GLY A 82 -13.76 10.27 -9.42
N GLU A 83 -14.52 9.18 -9.24
CA GLU A 83 -15.99 9.19 -9.30
C GLU A 83 -16.61 10.15 -8.27
N PHE A 84 -16.02 10.21 -7.08
CA PHE A 84 -16.52 11.03 -5.98
C PHE A 84 -15.83 12.41 -5.87
N GLY A 85 -15.14 12.87 -6.92
CA GLY A 85 -14.56 14.23 -7.00
C GLY A 85 -13.47 14.51 -5.96
N MET A 86 -12.74 13.48 -5.55
CA MET A 86 -11.61 13.57 -4.62
C MET A 86 -10.28 13.66 -5.37
N LYS A 87 -9.21 14.00 -4.64
CA LYS A 87 -7.85 13.89 -5.17
C LYS A 87 -7.55 12.42 -5.49
N VAL A 88 -7.12 12.15 -6.73
CA VAL A 88 -6.87 10.80 -7.26
C VAL A 88 -5.42 10.37 -6.98
N ASP A 89 -5.07 10.23 -5.71
CA ASP A 89 -3.71 9.89 -5.28
C ASP A 89 -3.55 8.42 -4.84
N GLY A 90 -4.64 7.66 -4.74
CA GLY A 90 -4.61 6.27 -4.28
C GLY A 90 -4.43 6.12 -2.77
N ILE A 91 -4.49 7.21 -2.00
CA ILE A 91 -4.35 7.21 -0.55
C ILE A 91 -5.72 7.16 0.11
N VAL A 92 -5.91 6.16 0.97
CA VAL A 92 -7.15 6.00 1.73
C VAL A 92 -6.98 6.61 3.11
N GLY A 93 -6.96 7.95 3.13
CA GLY A 93 -7.01 8.76 4.35
C GLY A 93 -8.45 9.02 4.81
N SER A 94 -8.62 9.84 5.87
CA SER A 94 -9.91 10.05 6.55
C SER A 94 -11.04 10.48 5.60
N LYS A 95 -10.75 11.34 4.62
CA LYS A 95 -11.75 11.78 3.62
C LYS A 95 -12.23 10.63 2.74
N THR A 96 -11.30 9.81 2.23
CA THR A 96 -11.61 8.64 1.40
C THR A 96 -12.39 7.60 2.20
N LYS A 97 -11.98 7.34 3.46
CA LYS A 97 -12.65 6.41 4.37
C LYS A 97 -14.09 6.83 4.68
N LEU A 98 -14.29 8.10 5.06
CA LEU A 98 -15.61 8.65 5.31
C LEU A 98 -16.50 8.51 4.08
N LYS A 99 -15.97 8.87 2.90
CA LYS A 99 -16.75 8.79 1.67
C LYS A 99 -17.12 7.35 1.30
N LEU A 100 -16.19 6.43 1.48
CA LEU A 100 -16.42 5.01 1.24
C LEU A 100 -17.49 4.47 2.18
N TRP A 101 -17.43 4.82 3.47
CA TRP A 101 -18.45 4.46 4.46
C TRP A 101 -19.83 5.03 4.10
N GLU A 102 -19.93 6.30 3.71
CA GLU A 102 -21.19 6.92 3.28
C GLU A 102 -21.83 6.18 2.09
N ALA A 103 -21.02 5.78 1.11
CA ALA A 103 -21.46 5.04 -0.06
C ALA A 103 -21.82 3.57 0.23
N THR A 104 -21.48 3.07 1.42
CA THR A 104 -21.60 1.65 1.79
C THR A 104 -22.27 1.44 3.15
N LYS A 105 -23.24 2.29 3.53
CA LYS A 105 -23.95 2.20 4.82
C LYS A 105 -24.62 0.86 5.09
N ASN A 106 -25.05 0.16 4.02
CA ASN A 106 -25.72 -1.13 4.11
C ASN A 106 -24.75 -2.32 3.93
N TRP A 107 -23.46 -2.05 3.77
CA TRP A 107 -22.45 -3.09 3.66
C TRP A 107 -22.28 -3.82 4.98
N LYS A 108 -22.13 -5.15 4.88
CA LYS A 108 -21.79 -6.03 6.01
C LYS A 108 -20.60 -6.90 5.60
N PRO A 109 -19.63 -7.15 6.49
CA PRO A 109 -18.53 -8.05 6.20
C PRO A 109 -19.07 -9.46 5.89
N THR A 110 -18.73 -10.02 4.73
CA THR A 110 -19.08 -11.40 4.34
C THR A 110 -17.81 -12.25 4.28
N GLY A 111 -17.43 -12.90 5.40
CA GLY A 111 -16.29 -13.85 5.49
C GLY A 111 -15.83 -14.11 6.94
N PRO A 112 -15.33 -15.32 7.28
CA PRO A 112 -15.08 -15.74 8.66
C PRO A 112 -13.73 -15.22 9.16
N ASN A 113 -13.74 -14.07 9.84
CA ASN A 113 -12.86 -13.70 10.96
C ASN A 113 -12.94 -12.19 11.19
N MET A 114 -14.00 -11.78 11.88
CA MET A 114 -13.94 -10.60 12.75
C MET A 114 -14.18 -11.11 14.16
N GLY A 115 -13.13 -11.10 14.97
CA GLY A 115 -13.21 -11.14 16.43
C GLY A 115 -13.71 -12.43 17.09
N GLU A 116 -12.88 -13.46 17.19
CA GLU A 116 -12.83 -14.27 18.41
C GLU A 116 -11.45 -14.15 19.05
N ALA A 117 -11.32 -13.15 19.92
CA ALA A 117 -10.33 -13.18 20.98
C ALA A 117 -10.72 -14.34 21.93
N LYS A 118 -10.03 -15.48 21.84
CA LYS A 118 -10.17 -16.56 22.81
C LYS A 118 -9.69 -16.10 24.19
N SER A 119 -10.65 -15.75 25.03
CA SER A 119 -10.59 -15.90 26.48
C SER A 119 -11.14 -17.30 26.82
N GLY A 120 -10.39 -18.13 27.52
CA GLY A 120 -10.89 -19.44 27.99
C GLY A 120 -9.80 -20.47 28.27
N SER A 121 -9.40 -20.56 29.53
CA SER A 121 -8.58 -21.62 30.13
C SER A 121 -9.27 -22.99 30.11
N SER A 122 -8.55 -24.06 29.77
CA SER A 122 -8.41 -25.31 30.56
C SER A 122 -7.96 -26.53 29.71
N GLY A 123 -6.99 -27.31 30.24
CA GLY A 123 -6.94 -28.77 30.04
C GLY A 123 -5.79 -29.39 29.20
N SER A 124 -4.74 -29.86 29.90
CA SER A 124 -3.62 -30.80 29.59
C SER A 124 -3.97 -32.11 28.82
N PRO A 125 -3.03 -33.03 28.40
CA PRO A 125 -1.65 -33.29 28.92
C PRO A 125 -0.52 -33.70 27.92
N GLY A 126 0.74 -33.71 28.43
CA GLY A 126 1.86 -34.62 28.04
C GLY A 126 3.01 -34.00 27.21
N SER A 127 4.20 -33.70 27.80
CA SER A 127 5.40 -34.57 27.97
C SER A 127 6.21 -34.75 26.66
N ALA A 128 7.54 -34.60 26.51
CA ALA A 128 8.69 -34.21 27.33
C ALA A 128 9.86 -33.89 26.36
N GLY A 129 10.89 -33.14 26.78
CA GLY A 129 12.14 -32.98 26.02
C GLY A 129 13.04 -31.85 26.54
N THR A 130 14.23 -32.22 27.01
CA THR A 130 15.07 -31.52 28.00
C THR A 130 16.28 -30.80 27.37
N GLY A 131 16.75 -29.73 28.04
CA GLY A 131 18.12 -29.17 27.97
C GLY A 131 18.18 -27.75 27.43
N GLY A 132 18.73 -26.71 28.07
CA GLY A 132 19.56 -26.59 29.27
C GLY A 132 20.69 -25.59 28.98
N GLY A 133 20.65 -24.39 29.58
CA GLY A 133 21.84 -23.53 29.75
C GLY A 133 21.71 -22.04 29.44
N GLY A 134 21.80 -21.21 30.49
CA GLY A 134 22.68 -20.01 30.49
C GLY A 134 22.07 -18.65 30.17
N ALA A 135 21.95 -17.81 31.20
CA ALA A 135 21.39 -16.46 31.20
C ALA A 135 22.35 -15.36 30.67
N ALA A 136 21.77 -14.30 30.10
CA ALA A 136 22.09 -12.91 30.42
C ALA A 136 20.99 -11.97 29.89
N ALA A 137 20.49 -11.10 30.76
CA ALA A 137 19.39 -10.19 30.54
C ALA A 137 19.87 -8.79 30.08
N SER A 138 19.12 -8.15 29.18
CA SER A 138 18.93 -6.70 29.21
C SER A 138 17.59 -6.28 28.57
N THR A 139 16.79 -5.69 29.44
CA THR A 139 15.54 -4.92 29.36
C THR A 139 15.34 -4.02 28.13
N ALA A 140 14.21 -4.19 27.41
CA ALA A 140 13.30 -3.12 26.94
C ALA A 140 12.22 -3.75 26.02
N ASN A 141 10.99 -3.91 26.53
CA ASN A 141 9.85 -4.41 25.75
C ASN A 141 9.15 -3.25 25.03
N ASP A 142 9.60 -2.94 23.81
CA ASP A 142 8.76 -2.38 22.75
C ASP A 142 8.67 -3.43 21.63
N LYS A 143 7.46 -3.91 21.37
CA LYS A 143 7.16 -4.97 20.40
C LYS A 143 7.16 -4.39 18.98
N PRO A 144 8.07 -4.75 18.06
CA PRO A 144 7.93 -4.35 16.68
C PRO A 144 6.95 -5.29 15.95
N ALA A 145 6.08 -4.67 15.16
CA ALA A 145 5.19 -5.34 14.23
C ALA A 145 5.99 -6.11 13.17
N ASN A 146 5.37 -7.18 12.68
CA ASN A 146 5.87 -8.10 11.66
C ASN A 146 6.37 -7.35 10.40
N LEU A 147 7.69 -7.17 10.30
CA LEU A 147 8.36 -6.60 9.13
C LEU A 147 8.57 -7.71 8.10
N THR A 148 7.98 -7.57 6.92
CA THR A 148 8.41 -8.32 5.73
C THR A 148 9.93 -8.14 5.52
N PRO A 149 10.65 -9.12 4.94
CA PRO A 149 12.09 -9.02 4.73
C PRO A 149 12.44 -7.83 3.83
N SER A 150 12.73 -6.69 4.44
CA SER A 150 13.38 -5.57 3.77
C SER A 150 14.78 -6.05 3.43
N ASN A 151 15.10 -6.14 2.13
CA ASN A 151 16.50 -6.10 1.74
C ASN A 151 17.12 -4.83 2.34
N ASN A 152 18.40 -4.88 2.70
CA ASN A 152 19.15 -3.85 3.46
C ASN A 152 19.20 -2.43 2.82
N LEU A 153 18.38 -2.18 1.79
CA LEU A 153 18.30 -1.01 0.93
C LEU A 153 16.93 -0.30 1.01
N GLY A 154 16.01 -0.77 1.86
CA GLY A 154 14.71 -0.11 2.12
C GLY A 154 13.63 -0.33 1.05
N TYR A 155 13.87 -1.21 0.08
CA TYR A 155 12.90 -1.56 -0.98
C TYR A 155 12.33 -2.97 -0.79
N SER A 156 11.03 -3.12 -1.02
CA SER A 156 10.33 -4.41 -0.94
C SER A 156 10.70 -5.32 -2.13
N GLU A 157 10.44 -6.62 -2.01
CA GLU A 157 10.61 -7.53 -3.15
C GLU A 157 9.66 -7.16 -4.32
N GLN A 158 8.48 -6.64 -4.00
CA GLN A 158 7.51 -6.15 -4.97
C GLN A 158 8.06 -4.95 -5.75
N ASP A 159 8.75 -4.01 -5.08
CA ASP A 159 9.42 -2.89 -5.76
C ASP A 159 10.50 -3.39 -6.72
N ILE A 160 11.29 -4.39 -6.29
CA ILE A 160 12.34 -4.99 -7.12
C ILE A 160 11.74 -5.67 -8.34
N ASN A 161 10.64 -6.41 -8.18
CA ASN A 161 9.96 -7.07 -9.30
C ASN A 161 9.34 -6.04 -10.27
N LEU A 162 8.75 -4.97 -9.73
CA LEU A 162 8.18 -3.88 -10.52
C LEU A 162 9.26 -3.18 -11.36
N MET A 163 10.39 -2.82 -10.74
CA MET A 163 11.54 -2.27 -11.45
C MET A 163 12.04 -3.22 -12.52
N ALA A 164 12.14 -4.52 -12.21
CA ALA A 164 12.69 -5.50 -13.12
C ALA A 164 11.81 -5.66 -14.37
N ASN A 165 10.48 -5.62 -14.22
CA ASN A 165 9.56 -5.63 -15.36
C ASN A 165 9.61 -4.33 -16.16
N ALA A 166 9.74 -3.17 -15.50
CA ALA A 166 9.94 -1.90 -16.18
C ALA A 166 11.24 -1.91 -17.01
N VAL A 167 12.36 -2.30 -16.40
CA VAL A 167 13.66 -2.45 -17.07
C VAL A 167 13.58 -3.44 -18.22
N HIS A 168 12.84 -4.53 -18.08
CA HIS A 168 12.64 -5.49 -19.16
C HIS A 168 11.92 -4.86 -20.34
N GLY A 169 10.83 -4.12 -20.13
CA GLY A 169 10.11 -3.45 -21.22
C GLY A 169 10.98 -2.44 -21.98
N GLU A 170 11.80 -1.70 -21.25
CA GLU A 170 12.60 -0.61 -21.83
C GLU A 170 13.92 -1.07 -22.44
N ALA A 171 14.53 -2.13 -21.90
CA ALA A 171 15.91 -2.54 -22.25
C ALA A 171 16.03 -4.01 -22.64
N ARG A 172 14.94 -4.67 -23.06
CA ARG A 172 15.02 -6.02 -23.63
C ARG A 172 15.88 -6.02 -24.90
N GLY A 173 16.89 -6.90 -24.91
CA GLY A 173 17.82 -7.01 -26.04
C GLY A 173 18.95 -5.98 -26.04
N GLU A 174 19.00 -5.09 -25.05
CA GLU A 174 20.13 -4.19 -24.83
C GLU A 174 21.29 -4.92 -24.12
N PRO A 175 22.54 -4.43 -24.24
CA PRO A 175 23.65 -4.95 -23.45
C PRO A 175 23.34 -4.83 -21.95
N TYR A 176 23.89 -5.71 -21.12
CA TYR A 176 23.59 -5.76 -19.68
C TYR A 176 23.76 -4.40 -18.98
N ILE A 177 24.82 -3.66 -19.33
CA ILE A 177 25.06 -2.30 -18.83
C ILE A 177 23.92 -1.33 -19.16
N GLY A 178 23.22 -1.51 -20.28
CA GLY A 178 22.03 -0.74 -20.65
C GLY A 178 20.81 -1.07 -19.79
N GLN A 179 20.65 -2.33 -19.37
CA GLN A 179 19.61 -2.71 -18.41
C GLN A 179 19.87 -2.08 -17.03
N VAL A 180 21.13 -2.13 -16.56
CA VAL A 180 21.54 -1.46 -15.31
C VAL A 180 21.32 0.06 -15.42
N ALA A 181 21.60 0.64 -16.58
CA ALA A 181 21.40 2.06 -16.83
C ALA A 181 19.93 2.50 -16.68
N VAL A 182 18.97 1.75 -17.22
CA VAL A 182 17.54 2.04 -17.03
C VAL A 182 17.13 1.90 -15.56
N ALA A 183 17.62 0.86 -14.86
CA ALA A 183 17.36 0.69 -13.43
C ALA A 183 17.91 1.88 -12.61
N ALA A 184 19.11 2.36 -12.93
CA ALA A 184 19.72 3.52 -12.29
C ALA A 184 18.90 4.80 -12.53
N VAL A 185 18.37 5.01 -13.75
CA VAL A 185 17.46 6.15 -14.03
C VAL A 185 16.22 6.12 -13.14
N ILE A 186 15.60 4.95 -12.91
CA ILE A 186 14.45 4.83 -11.99
C ILE A 186 14.84 5.31 -10.59
N LEU A 187 15.99 4.87 -10.08
CA LEU A 187 16.50 5.27 -8.76
C LEU A 187 16.87 6.76 -8.71
N ASN A 188 17.43 7.32 -9.78
CA ASN A 188 17.75 8.73 -9.89
C ASN A 188 16.48 9.60 -9.90
N ARG A 189 15.41 9.14 -10.54
CA ARG A 189 14.09 9.77 -10.46
C ARG A 189 13.56 9.73 -9.03
N VAL A 190 13.59 8.59 -8.34
CA VAL A 190 13.15 8.51 -6.93
C VAL A 190 13.90 9.49 -6.02
N LYS A 191 15.19 9.72 -6.28
CA LYS A 191 16.02 10.69 -5.53
C LYS A 191 15.81 12.15 -5.95
N SER A 192 15.23 12.40 -7.12
CA SER A 192 15.07 13.74 -7.68
C SER A 192 13.78 14.39 -7.21
N ALA A 193 13.86 15.66 -6.77
CA ALA A 193 12.70 16.45 -6.37
C ALA A 193 11.69 16.72 -7.53
N SER A 194 12.09 16.49 -8.78
CA SER A 194 11.22 16.65 -9.96
C SER A 194 10.29 15.46 -10.22
N PHE A 195 10.43 14.39 -9.43
CA PHE A 195 9.72 13.13 -9.62
C PHE A 195 9.12 12.62 -8.31
N PRO A 196 8.17 11.67 -8.38
CA PRO A 196 7.72 10.96 -7.19
C PRO A 196 8.87 10.27 -6.47
N ASN A 197 8.84 10.30 -5.14
CA ASN A 197 9.87 9.75 -4.27
C ASN A 197 9.68 8.26 -3.92
N THR A 198 8.98 7.50 -4.78
CA THR A 198 8.77 6.05 -4.62
C THR A 198 8.92 5.36 -5.96
N ILE A 199 9.40 4.11 -5.96
CA ILE A 199 9.60 3.29 -7.17
C ILE A 199 8.30 3.19 -7.97
N SER A 200 7.21 2.83 -7.29
CA SER A 200 5.88 2.77 -7.90
C SER A 200 5.44 4.13 -8.46
N GLY A 201 5.64 5.21 -7.71
CA GLY A 201 5.31 6.56 -8.17
C GLY A 201 6.02 6.92 -9.48
N VAL A 202 7.30 6.59 -9.60
CA VAL A 202 8.09 6.81 -10.83
C VAL A 202 7.61 5.91 -11.97
N ILE A 203 7.41 4.62 -11.72
CA ILE A 203 7.06 3.64 -12.76
C ILE A 203 5.67 3.90 -13.34
N PHE A 204 4.71 4.33 -12.52
CA PHE A 204 3.33 4.58 -12.95
C PHE A 204 3.06 6.01 -13.42
N GLN A 205 4.08 6.84 -13.62
CA GLN A 205 3.87 8.11 -14.30
C GLN A 205 3.33 7.87 -15.72
N PRO A 206 2.31 8.62 -16.18
CA PRO A 206 1.73 8.42 -17.50
C PRO A 206 2.79 8.47 -18.61
N GLY A 207 2.88 7.39 -19.40
CA GLY A 207 3.82 7.29 -20.53
C GLY A 207 5.30 7.13 -20.15
N ALA A 208 5.64 6.91 -18.88
CA ALA A 208 7.04 6.80 -18.45
C ALA A 208 7.70 5.44 -18.77
N PHE A 209 6.91 4.36 -18.82
CA PHE A 209 7.38 3.00 -19.08
C PHE A 209 6.35 2.23 -19.93
N THR A 210 6.81 1.64 -21.03
CA THR A 210 6.00 0.85 -21.98
C THR A 210 5.39 -0.38 -21.31
N ALA A 211 6.14 -1.06 -20.44
CA ALA A 211 5.68 -2.25 -19.71
C ALA A 211 4.38 -2.02 -18.91
N VAL A 212 4.10 -0.79 -18.49
CA VAL A 212 2.84 -0.42 -17.82
C VAL A 212 1.68 -0.43 -18.80
N ALA A 213 1.85 0.21 -19.97
CA ALA A 213 0.83 0.29 -21.00
C ALA A 213 0.55 -1.08 -21.64
N ASP A 214 1.60 -1.89 -21.81
CA ASP A 214 1.53 -3.23 -22.42
C ASP A 214 1.08 -4.33 -21.43
N GLY A 215 0.78 -3.95 -20.19
CA GLY A 215 0.36 -4.87 -19.12
C GLY A 215 1.43 -5.86 -18.64
N GLN A 216 2.68 -5.74 -19.13
CA GLN A 216 3.81 -6.62 -18.80
C GLN A 216 4.38 -6.35 -17.40
N ILE A 217 4.01 -5.24 -16.77
CA ILE A 217 4.57 -4.79 -15.48
C ILE A 217 4.30 -5.76 -14.31
N TRP A 218 3.37 -6.71 -14.46
CA TRP A 218 2.96 -7.67 -13.42
C TRP A 218 3.41 -9.11 -13.68
N LEU A 219 4.23 -9.34 -14.71
CA LEU A 219 4.71 -10.69 -15.03
C LEU A 219 5.86 -11.12 -14.12
N THR A 220 6.21 -12.41 -14.19
CA THR A 220 7.45 -12.89 -13.57
C THR A 220 8.64 -12.18 -14.18
N PRO A 221 9.47 -11.47 -13.39
CA PRO A 221 10.57 -10.70 -13.96
C PRO A 221 11.63 -11.58 -14.60
N ASN A 222 12.15 -11.10 -15.73
CA ASN A 222 13.30 -11.72 -16.35
C ASN A 222 14.52 -11.67 -15.41
N GLU A 223 15.27 -12.77 -15.32
CA GLU A 223 16.42 -12.89 -14.41
C GLU A 223 17.49 -11.82 -14.67
N SER A 224 17.78 -11.51 -15.94
CA SER A 224 18.75 -10.49 -16.33
C SER A 224 18.33 -9.11 -15.82
N SER A 225 17.05 -8.76 -16.00
CA SER A 225 16.51 -7.48 -15.56
C SER A 225 16.43 -7.39 -14.03
N LYS A 226 16.06 -8.48 -13.33
CA LYS A 226 16.09 -8.54 -11.85
C LYS A 226 17.52 -8.40 -11.31
N LYS A 227 18.51 -9.00 -11.97
CA LYS A 227 19.93 -8.83 -11.62
C LYS A 227 20.39 -7.39 -11.84
N ALA A 228 20.02 -6.79 -12.97
CA ALA A 228 20.37 -5.39 -13.28
C ALA A 228 19.80 -4.41 -12.24
N VAL A 229 18.57 -4.64 -11.78
CA VAL A 229 17.96 -3.86 -10.69
C VAL A 229 18.75 -3.99 -9.39
N LYS A 230 19.12 -5.22 -9.00
CA LYS A 230 19.93 -5.46 -7.80
C LYS A 230 21.29 -4.75 -7.88
N ASP A 231 21.93 -4.80 -9.04
CA ASP A 231 23.22 -4.14 -9.27
C ASP A 231 23.09 -2.60 -9.16
N ALA A 232 22.03 -2.01 -9.73
CA ALA A 232 21.77 -0.57 -9.58
C ALA A 232 21.45 -0.18 -8.12
N LEU A 233 20.67 -1.01 -7.43
CA LEU A 233 20.36 -0.85 -6.00
C LEU A 233 21.62 -0.92 -5.11
N ASN A 234 22.61 -1.72 -5.49
CA ASN A 234 23.92 -1.79 -4.86
C ASN A 234 24.84 -0.60 -5.22
N GLY A 235 24.33 0.40 -5.95
CA GLY A 235 25.03 1.65 -6.23
C GLY A 235 25.67 1.74 -7.62
N TRP A 236 25.50 0.73 -8.48
CA TRP A 236 26.04 0.81 -9.84
C TRP A 236 25.16 1.70 -10.73
N ASP A 237 25.60 2.93 -10.98
CA ASP A 237 24.99 3.83 -11.97
C ASP A 237 25.93 4.09 -13.16
N PRO A 238 25.78 3.37 -14.29
CA PRO A 238 26.58 3.60 -15.48
C PRO A 238 26.22 4.90 -16.21
N THR A 239 25.09 5.54 -15.89
CA THR A 239 24.61 6.76 -16.56
C THR A 239 25.27 8.03 -16.02
N GLY A 240 25.75 7.99 -14.77
CA GLY A 240 26.31 9.16 -14.09
C GLY A 240 25.23 10.14 -13.60
N GLY A 241 24.11 9.63 -13.07
CA GLY A 241 23.05 10.46 -12.51
C GLY A 241 21.97 10.90 -13.51
N CYS A 242 21.89 10.29 -14.69
CA CYS A 242 20.86 10.66 -15.67
C CYS A 242 19.45 10.33 -15.15
N ILE A 243 18.49 11.16 -15.53
CA ILE A 243 17.06 11.03 -15.16
C ILE A 243 16.15 10.85 -16.39
N TYR A 244 16.72 11.00 -17.59
CA TYR A 244 16.06 10.77 -18.86
C TYR A 244 16.90 9.85 -19.75
N TYR A 245 16.24 9.17 -20.68
CA TYR A 245 16.86 8.50 -21.80
C TYR A 245 15.89 8.45 -22.98
N PHE A 246 16.43 8.24 -24.18
CA PHE A 246 15.63 8.01 -25.38
C PHE A 246 16.40 7.22 -26.43
N ASN A 247 15.66 6.57 -27.33
CA ASN A 247 16.24 5.96 -28.51
C ASN A 247 16.25 6.98 -29.66
N PRO A 248 17.42 7.44 -30.16
CA PRO A 248 17.50 8.46 -31.20
C PRO A 248 16.90 8.01 -32.53
N ALA A 249 16.75 6.70 -32.77
CA ALA A 249 16.12 6.18 -33.98
C ALA A 249 14.60 6.32 -33.99
N THR A 250 13.96 6.46 -32.82
CA THR A 250 12.49 6.47 -32.70
C THR A 250 11.94 7.71 -31.98
N ALA A 251 12.78 8.49 -31.30
CA ALA A 251 12.34 9.63 -30.51
C ALA A 251 11.87 10.81 -31.38
N THR A 252 10.60 11.17 -31.25
CA THR A 252 9.96 12.27 -31.97
C THR A 252 9.81 13.55 -31.14
N SER A 253 9.98 13.47 -29.81
CA SER A 253 9.80 14.61 -28.91
C SER A 253 10.91 15.64 -29.04
N LYS A 254 10.63 16.85 -29.54
CA LYS A 254 11.63 17.94 -29.61
C LYS A 254 12.25 18.28 -28.25
N TRP A 255 11.48 18.15 -27.18
CA TRP A 255 11.93 18.43 -25.82
C TRP A 255 12.99 17.44 -25.32
N ILE A 256 12.93 16.16 -25.72
CA ILE A 256 13.95 15.19 -25.26
C ILE A 256 15.31 15.47 -25.91
N TRP A 257 15.30 15.93 -27.17
CA TRP A 257 16.49 16.34 -27.91
C TRP A 257 17.16 17.59 -27.35
N SER A 258 16.44 18.43 -26.59
CA SER A 258 17.00 19.62 -25.94
C SER A 258 17.63 19.34 -24.57
N ARG A 259 17.54 18.11 -24.05
CA ARG A 259 18.20 17.73 -22.79
C ARG A 259 19.72 17.63 -22.99
N THR A 260 20.48 17.83 -21.91
CA THR A 260 21.93 17.66 -21.96
C THR A 260 22.27 16.19 -22.09
N GLN A 261 22.74 15.79 -23.27
CA GLN A 261 23.11 14.42 -23.59
C GLN A 261 24.45 14.07 -22.93
N VAL A 262 24.47 13.04 -22.10
CA VAL A 262 25.65 12.66 -21.31
C VAL A 262 26.43 11.53 -21.98
N LYS A 263 25.74 10.48 -22.38
CA LYS A 263 26.37 9.30 -23.02
C LYS A 263 25.35 8.42 -23.74
N THR A 264 25.88 7.53 -24.59
CA THR A 264 25.10 6.50 -25.28
C THR A 264 25.47 5.12 -24.73
N ILE A 265 24.48 4.31 -24.38
CA ILE A 265 24.67 2.91 -23.99
C ILE A 265 23.65 2.08 -24.77
N GLY A 266 24.15 1.17 -25.62
CA GLY A 266 23.29 0.42 -26.54
C GLY A 266 22.56 1.37 -27.49
N LYS A 267 21.23 1.25 -27.55
CA LYS A 267 20.37 2.10 -28.38
C LYS A 267 19.90 3.37 -27.67
N HIS A 268 20.27 3.59 -26.41
CA HIS A 268 19.76 4.72 -25.63
C HIS A 268 20.80 5.81 -25.43
N ILE A 269 20.38 7.06 -25.64
CA ILE A 269 21.09 8.26 -25.19
C ILE A 269 20.53 8.63 -23.81
N PHE A 270 21.41 8.76 -22.82
CA PHE A 270 21.07 9.13 -21.44
C PHE A 270 21.35 10.61 -21.19
N CYS A 271 20.42 11.30 -20.51
CA CYS A 271 20.42 12.75 -20.40
C CYS A 271 20.05 13.26 -18.99
N ILE A 272 20.44 14.50 -18.71
CA ILE A 272 20.07 15.28 -17.53
C ILE A 272 18.96 16.27 -17.86
#